data_AF-A0A8B7P6A3-F1
#
_entry.id   AF-A0A8B7P6A3-F1
#
_cell.length_a   1.000
_cell.length_b   1.000
_cell.length_c   1.000
_cell.angle_alpha   90.00
_cell.angle_beta   90.00
_cell.angle_gamma   90.00
#
_symmetry.space_group_name_H-M   'P 1'
#
loop_
_entity.id
_entity.type
_entity.pdbx_description
1 polymer ?
#
loop_
_entity_poly.entity_id
_entity_poly.type
_entity_poly.pdbx_seq_one_letter_code
_entity_poly.pdbx_strand_id
1 'polypeptide(L)'
;MVKHLEAETLNGVRYGNLDEISRCMHLSDFTRCYRKSTLIPHRLGSKVVDTDSVDSVLWFAPALPPEEHNMYGNVSFTISMCELNARFSFNFYYIDRIEFATHTSTRVLFTEHDYDNVFEVVDFKEYGSPLKRSRWRHAIQCESGHSYEHDHRVEIAIEADKENRDWLFRNCKLIANNHSSANTPTHSKKRPYEKSYCHRHNFFGDHCPSDFSTKQTRKLVLSQYKKKYIF
;
A
#
# COMPACT_ATOMS: atom_id res chain seq x y z
N MET A 1 6.25 20.06 -3.90
CA MET A 1 7.10 19.93 -2.70
C MET A 1 6.50 18.82 -1.86
N VAL A 2 7.31 17.93 -1.28
CA VAL A 2 6.81 16.86 -0.39
C VAL A 2 7.13 17.27 1.03
N LYS A 3 6.13 17.27 1.92
CA LYS A 3 6.32 17.59 3.33
C LYS A 3 6.12 16.33 4.17
N HIS A 4 7.03 16.10 5.10
CA HIS A 4 6.91 15.04 6.09
C HIS A 4 6.52 15.69 7.42
N LEU A 5 5.46 15.17 8.03
CA LEU A 5 4.82 15.74 9.21
C LEU A 5 4.59 14.63 10.23
N GLU A 6 4.52 15.00 11.50
CA GLU A 6 3.92 14.13 12.51
C GLU A 6 2.50 13.76 12.09
N ALA A 7 2.13 12.52 12.35
CA ALA A 7 0.79 12.07 12.10
C ALA A 7 -0.11 12.52 13.25
N GLU A 8 -1.24 13.08 12.87
CA GLU A 8 -2.26 13.64 13.77
C GLU A 8 -3.63 13.35 13.16
N THR A 9 -4.69 13.61 13.91
CA THR A 9 -6.06 13.54 13.38
C THR A 9 -6.24 14.45 12.17
N LEU A 10 -6.94 13.94 11.15
CA LEU A 10 -7.23 14.64 9.92
C LEU A 10 -8.46 15.54 10.05
N ASN A 11 -8.40 16.74 9.45
CA ASN A 11 -9.53 17.64 9.34
C ASN A 11 -10.40 17.33 8.11
N GLY A 12 -11.70 17.65 8.18
CA GLY A 12 -12.64 17.51 7.06
C GLY A 12 -12.71 16.10 6.45
N VAL A 13 -12.49 15.06 7.27
CA VAL A 13 -12.28 13.70 6.76
C VAL A 13 -13.55 13.08 6.19
N ARG A 14 -13.39 12.38 5.05
CA ARG A 14 -14.39 11.42 4.54
C ARG A 14 -13.82 10.01 4.54
N TYR A 15 -14.69 9.05 4.78
CA TYR A 15 -14.33 7.65 4.98
C TYR A 15 -14.89 6.75 3.88
N GLY A 16 -14.06 5.82 3.39
CA GLY A 16 -14.47 4.68 2.58
C GLY A 16 -14.39 3.37 3.38
N ASN A 17 -15.03 2.31 2.88
CA ASN A 17 -14.92 0.98 3.48
C ASN A 17 -13.50 0.43 3.31
N LEU A 18 -13.04 -0.35 4.28
CA LEU A 18 -11.76 -1.06 4.26
C LEU A 18 -12.01 -2.55 4.45
N ASP A 19 -12.60 -3.19 3.44
CA ASP A 19 -12.92 -4.62 3.51
C ASP A 19 -11.69 -5.49 3.23
N GLU A 20 -10.85 -5.07 2.28
CA GLU A 20 -9.62 -5.75 1.89
C GLU A 20 -8.45 -4.76 1.82
N ILE A 21 -7.26 -5.25 2.16
CA ILE A 21 -5.99 -4.58 1.92
C ILE A 21 -5.18 -5.37 0.92
N SER A 22 -4.35 -4.67 0.15
CA SER A 22 -3.51 -5.28 -0.86
C SER A 22 -2.09 -4.76 -0.83
N ARG A 23 -1.15 -5.66 -1.05
CA ARG A 23 0.22 -5.33 -1.41
C ARG A 23 0.36 -5.52 -2.92
N CYS A 24 0.25 -4.42 -3.66
CA CYS A 24 0.50 -4.40 -5.08
C CYS A 24 2.00 -4.32 -5.36
N MET A 25 2.47 -5.08 -6.35
CA MET A 25 3.85 -5.05 -6.78
C MET A 25 4.00 -5.28 -8.29
N HIS A 26 5.11 -4.79 -8.81
CA HIS A 26 5.54 -5.02 -10.18
C HIS A 26 5.84 -6.51 -10.43
N LEU A 27 5.65 -6.99 -11.66
CA LEU A 27 5.86 -8.41 -12.01
C LEU A 27 7.23 -8.96 -11.61
N SER A 28 8.28 -8.14 -11.72
CA SER A 28 9.63 -8.52 -11.32
C SER A 28 9.75 -8.84 -9.82
N ASP A 29 9.09 -8.05 -8.97
CA ASP A 29 9.09 -8.29 -7.51
C ASP A 29 8.20 -9.46 -7.14
N PHE A 30 7.06 -9.58 -7.82
CA PHE A 30 6.18 -10.74 -7.70
C PHE A 30 6.93 -12.03 -8.01
N THR A 31 7.67 -12.07 -9.13
CA THR A 31 8.50 -13.21 -9.53
C THR A 31 9.52 -13.57 -8.44
N ARG A 32 10.14 -12.55 -7.84
CA ARG A 32 11.13 -12.74 -6.77
C ARG A 32 10.49 -13.32 -5.50
N CYS A 33 9.34 -12.81 -5.10
CA CYS A 33 8.58 -13.34 -3.95
C CYS A 33 8.13 -14.79 -4.23
N TYR A 34 7.63 -15.05 -5.43
CA TYR A 34 7.18 -16.38 -5.84
C TYR A 34 8.30 -17.41 -5.82
N ARG A 35 9.47 -17.09 -6.40
CA ARG A 35 10.63 -17.98 -6.38
C ARG A 35 11.12 -18.32 -4.98
N LYS A 36 10.95 -17.39 -4.04
CA LYS A 36 11.32 -17.59 -2.63
C LYS A 36 10.16 -18.15 -1.78
N SER A 37 8.97 -18.30 -2.36
CA SER A 37 7.74 -18.70 -1.66
C SER A 37 7.44 -17.87 -0.39
N THR A 38 7.79 -16.58 -0.42
CA THR A 38 7.66 -15.66 0.72
C THR A 38 7.54 -14.21 0.26
N LEU A 39 6.85 -13.37 1.03
CA LEU A 39 6.81 -11.93 0.78
C LEU A 39 8.11 -11.28 1.25
N ILE A 40 8.70 -10.44 0.41
CA ILE A 40 9.97 -9.78 0.71
C ILE A 40 9.68 -8.44 1.41
N PRO A 41 10.17 -8.23 2.64
CA PRO A 41 9.90 -7.03 3.41
C PRO A 41 10.92 -5.94 3.09
N HIS A 42 10.63 -4.75 3.59
CA HIS A 42 11.45 -3.56 3.45
C HIS A 42 11.74 -3.00 4.84
N ARG A 43 12.87 -2.32 5.01
CA ARG A 43 13.08 -1.55 6.22
C ARG A 43 12.00 -0.48 6.32
N LEU A 44 11.45 -0.30 7.53
CA LEU A 44 10.65 0.86 7.82
C LEU A 44 11.58 2.09 7.87
N GLY A 45 11.10 3.20 7.34
CA GLY A 45 11.83 4.46 7.37
C GLY A 45 10.87 5.63 7.47
N SER A 46 11.16 6.55 8.38
CA SER A 46 10.50 7.83 8.54
C SER A 46 11.55 8.95 8.66
N LYS A 47 11.14 10.17 8.35
CA LYS A 47 11.93 11.38 8.63
C LYS A 47 11.49 12.09 9.91
N VAL A 48 10.46 11.57 10.56
CA VAL A 48 9.74 12.24 11.64
C VAL A 48 9.89 11.47 12.94
N VAL A 49 9.71 10.15 12.89
CA VAL A 49 9.87 9.25 14.03
C VAL A 49 11.04 8.31 13.84
N ASP A 50 11.66 7.89 14.94
CA ASP A 50 12.66 6.83 14.93
C ASP A 50 11.99 5.48 14.65
N THR A 51 12.51 4.76 13.67
CA THR A 51 11.98 3.45 13.25
C THR A 51 13.02 2.35 13.33
N ASP A 52 14.18 2.61 13.95
CA ASP A 52 15.29 1.66 14.03
C ASP A 52 14.97 0.43 14.89
N SER A 53 14.02 0.56 15.83
CA SER A 53 13.55 -0.56 16.66
C SER A 53 12.55 -1.46 15.96
N VAL A 54 11.97 -1.02 14.84
CA VAL A 54 10.97 -1.79 14.09
C VAL A 54 11.66 -2.68 13.09
N ASP A 55 11.27 -3.97 13.07
CA ASP A 55 11.75 -4.91 12.09
C ASP A 55 11.31 -4.55 10.66
N SER A 56 11.70 -5.37 9.70
CA SER A 56 11.30 -5.15 8.31
C SER A 56 9.79 -5.35 8.13
N VAL A 57 9.15 -4.42 7.42
CA VAL A 57 7.70 -4.38 7.21
C VAL A 57 7.29 -4.78 5.79
N LEU A 58 6.05 -5.20 5.66
CA LEU A 58 5.36 -5.34 4.39
C LEU A 58 4.38 -4.18 4.21
N TRP A 59 4.56 -3.38 3.15
CA TRP A 59 3.64 -2.29 2.84
C TRP A 59 2.37 -2.80 2.14
N PHE A 60 1.22 -2.44 2.71
CA PHE A 60 -0.12 -2.66 2.18
C PHE A 60 -0.86 -1.32 2.08
N ALA A 61 -1.91 -1.30 1.29
CA ALA A 61 -2.87 -0.20 1.19
C ALA A 61 -4.28 -0.77 1.04
N PRO A 62 -5.35 0.02 1.23
CA PRO A 62 -6.70 -0.38 0.82
C PRO A 62 -6.70 -0.96 -0.59
N ALA A 63 -7.40 -2.08 -0.80
CA ALA A 63 -7.41 -2.75 -2.10
C ALA A 63 -8.13 -1.89 -3.15
N LEU A 64 -7.49 -1.75 -4.32
CA LEU A 64 -8.09 -1.06 -5.47
C LEU A 64 -8.85 -2.06 -6.36
N PRO A 65 -9.91 -1.62 -7.05
CA PRO A 65 -10.57 -2.42 -8.08
C PRO A 65 -9.56 -2.87 -9.15
N PRO A 66 -9.60 -4.14 -9.60
CA PRO A 66 -8.59 -4.69 -10.53
C PRO A 66 -8.49 -3.95 -11.86
N GLU A 67 -9.59 -3.33 -12.30
CA GLU A 67 -9.67 -2.61 -13.58
C GLU A 67 -9.13 -1.17 -13.51
N GLU A 68 -9.02 -0.62 -12.29
CA GLU A 68 -8.38 0.67 -12.08
C GLU A 68 -6.87 0.56 -12.24
N HIS A 69 -6.26 1.62 -12.76
CA HIS A 69 -4.82 1.66 -12.96
C HIS A 69 -4.09 1.64 -11.61
N ASN A 70 -3.28 0.60 -11.39
CA ASN A 70 -2.49 0.48 -10.18
C ASN A 70 -1.03 0.88 -10.44
N MET A 71 -0.62 2.03 -9.92
CA MET A 71 0.73 2.57 -10.15
C MET A 71 1.87 1.72 -9.55
N TYR A 72 1.57 0.80 -8.62
CA TYR A 72 2.57 -0.06 -7.98
C TYR A 72 2.88 -1.32 -8.79
N GLY A 73 2.01 -1.69 -9.73
CA GLY A 73 2.29 -2.73 -10.70
C GLY A 73 1.12 -3.66 -10.97
N ASN A 74 1.45 -4.88 -11.35
CA ASN A 74 0.54 -5.78 -12.03
C ASN A 74 -0.17 -6.75 -11.09
N VAL A 75 0.43 -7.11 -9.96
CA VAL A 75 -0.11 -8.19 -9.11
C VAL A 75 -0.25 -7.72 -7.69
N SER A 76 -1.43 -7.95 -7.12
CA SER A 76 -1.74 -7.70 -5.72
C SER A 76 -1.82 -9.01 -4.94
N PHE A 77 -1.16 -9.04 -3.78
CA PHE A 77 -1.50 -9.97 -2.70
C PHE A 77 -2.58 -9.30 -1.85
N THR A 78 -3.81 -9.80 -1.93
CA THR A 78 -4.98 -9.21 -1.28
C THR A 78 -5.47 -10.12 -0.16
N ILE A 79 -5.81 -9.54 0.98
CA ILE A 79 -6.38 -10.24 2.14
C ILE A 79 -7.48 -9.37 2.75
N SER A 80 -8.53 -10.01 3.27
CA SER A 80 -9.58 -9.28 3.99
C SER A 80 -9.09 -8.79 5.34
N MET A 81 -9.61 -7.65 5.80
CA MET A 81 -9.34 -7.16 7.15
C MET A 81 -9.80 -8.16 8.22
N CYS A 82 -10.86 -8.92 7.97
CA CYS A 82 -11.34 -9.98 8.86
C CYS A 82 -10.34 -11.13 8.99
N GLU A 83 -9.80 -11.66 7.88
CA GLU A 83 -8.80 -12.75 7.92
C GLU A 83 -7.49 -12.29 8.53
N LEU A 84 -7.05 -11.07 8.19
CA LEU A 84 -5.90 -10.44 8.84
C LEU A 84 -6.15 -10.37 10.36
N ASN A 85 -7.38 -10.01 10.76
CA ASN A 85 -7.77 -9.88 12.17
C ASN A 85 -7.97 -11.16 12.94
N ALA A 86 -8.18 -12.27 12.25
CA ALA A 86 -8.16 -13.57 12.90
C ALA A 86 -6.73 -14.05 13.18
N ARG A 87 -5.71 -13.56 12.46
CA ARG A 87 -4.34 -14.10 12.53
C ARG A 87 -3.40 -13.35 13.47
N PHE A 88 -3.52 -12.03 13.54
CA PHE A 88 -2.54 -11.15 14.17
C PHE A 88 -3.14 -10.39 15.34
N SER A 89 -2.32 -9.99 16.31
CA SER A 89 -2.72 -9.03 17.37
C SER A 89 -2.56 -7.59 16.88
N PHE A 90 -3.47 -6.70 17.28
CA PHE A 90 -3.63 -5.35 16.68
C PHE A 90 -3.11 -4.23 17.55
N ASN A 91 -1.81 -4.01 17.52
CA ASN A 91 -1.31 -2.67 17.81
C ASN A 91 -1.22 -1.91 16.49
N PHE A 92 -1.87 -0.75 16.45
CA PHE A 92 -1.74 0.20 15.37
C PHE A 92 -1.13 1.48 15.90
N TYR A 93 -0.03 1.87 15.29
CA TYR A 93 0.68 3.08 15.65
C TYR A 93 0.78 4.01 14.46
N TYR A 94 0.75 5.31 14.72
CA TYR A 94 1.11 6.30 13.73
C TYR A 94 2.61 6.24 13.44
N ILE A 95 2.98 6.24 12.16
CA ILE A 95 4.37 6.42 11.74
C ILE A 95 4.60 7.89 11.42
N ASP A 96 3.95 8.38 10.36
CA ASP A 96 3.99 9.78 9.97
C ASP A 96 2.90 10.10 8.93
N ARG A 97 2.82 11.38 8.58
CA ARG A 97 1.98 11.90 7.51
C ARG A 97 2.86 12.54 6.44
N ILE A 98 2.59 12.25 5.18
CA ILE A 98 3.31 12.79 4.03
C ILE A 98 2.32 13.56 3.15
N GLU A 99 2.54 14.86 3.02
CA GLU A 99 1.72 15.73 2.17
C GLU A 99 2.38 15.89 0.80
N PHE A 100 1.68 15.42 -0.22
CA PHE A 100 1.99 15.65 -1.63
C PHE A 100 1.04 16.69 -2.21
N ALA A 101 1.43 17.27 -3.34
CA ALA A 101 0.58 18.22 -4.07
C ALA A 101 -0.75 17.62 -4.54
N THR A 102 -0.84 16.29 -4.67
CA THR A 102 -2.04 15.60 -5.19
C THR A 102 -2.81 14.81 -4.13
N HIS A 103 -2.18 14.47 -3.01
CA HIS A 103 -2.80 13.71 -1.94
C HIS A 103 -2.01 13.85 -0.64
N THR A 104 -2.64 13.51 0.47
CA THR A 104 -1.98 13.26 1.76
C THR A 104 -1.93 11.77 1.99
N SER A 105 -0.81 11.25 2.47
CA SER A 105 -0.68 9.87 2.93
C SER A 105 -0.47 9.83 4.43
N THR A 106 -1.25 9.02 5.15
CA THR A 106 -0.98 8.68 6.55
C THR A 106 -0.47 7.24 6.61
N ARG A 107 0.73 7.07 7.16
CA ARG A 107 1.36 5.76 7.31
C ARG A 107 1.17 5.26 8.73
N VAL A 108 0.70 4.03 8.85
CA VAL A 108 0.47 3.37 10.15
C VAL A 108 1.24 2.07 10.22
N LEU A 109 1.80 1.77 11.38
CA LEU A 109 2.41 0.49 11.71
C LEU A 109 1.34 -0.44 12.25
N PHE A 110 1.34 -1.67 11.76
CA PHE A 110 0.52 -2.77 12.25
C PHE A 110 1.46 -3.88 12.72
N THR A 111 1.40 -4.19 14.02
CA THR A 111 2.37 -5.07 14.67
C THR A 111 1.79 -5.78 15.88
N GLU A 112 2.40 -6.92 16.23
CA GLU A 112 2.14 -7.67 17.47
C GLU A 112 3.03 -7.20 18.63
N HIS A 113 4.05 -6.39 18.35
CA HIS A 113 4.94 -5.80 19.35
C HIS A 113 4.29 -4.58 20.01
N ASP A 114 4.63 -4.36 21.27
CA ASP A 114 4.25 -3.16 22.02
C ASP A 114 5.30 -2.06 21.79
N TYR A 115 4.86 -0.96 21.21
CA TYR A 115 5.65 0.24 20.99
C TYR A 115 4.98 1.49 21.59
N ASP A 116 4.16 1.34 22.64
CA ASP A 116 3.44 2.46 23.27
C ASP A 116 4.37 3.58 23.77
N ASN A 117 5.64 3.26 24.04
CA ASN A 117 6.68 4.22 24.46
C ASN A 117 7.43 4.89 23.30
N VAL A 118 7.20 4.45 22.04
CA VAL A 118 7.94 4.90 20.85
C VAL A 118 7.01 5.60 19.86
N PHE A 119 5.81 5.06 19.66
CA PHE A 119 4.85 5.61 18.71
C PHE A 119 3.50 5.93 19.38
N GLU A 120 2.79 6.89 18.81
CA GLU A 120 1.43 7.20 19.21
C GLU A 120 0.45 6.13 18.70
N VAL A 121 -0.42 5.65 19.58
CA VAL A 121 -1.46 4.66 19.26
C VAL A 121 -2.56 5.29 18.42
N VAL A 122 -3.00 4.59 17.36
CA VAL A 122 -4.14 5.04 16.56
C VAL A 122 -5.45 4.86 17.33
N ASP A 123 -6.12 5.97 17.70
CA ASP A 123 -7.48 5.91 18.23
C ASP A 123 -8.50 5.67 17.09
N PHE A 124 -9.09 4.47 17.05
CA PHE A 124 -10.11 4.10 16.07
C PHE A 124 -11.47 4.78 16.23
N LYS A 125 -11.72 5.46 17.34
CA LYS A 125 -12.99 6.13 17.65
C LYS A 125 -12.91 7.62 17.36
N GLU A 126 -11.75 8.24 17.59
CA GLU A 126 -11.53 9.67 17.42
C GLU A 126 -11.78 10.17 16.00
N TYR A 127 -12.62 11.21 15.86
CA TYR A 127 -12.88 11.85 14.57
C TYR A 127 -11.58 12.36 13.95
N GLY A 128 -11.39 12.17 12.65
CA GLY A 128 -10.14 12.51 11.97
C GLY A 128 -9.10 11.38 11.95
N SER A 129 -9.26 10.32 12.76
CA SER A 129 -8.38 9.14 12.68
C SER A 129 -8.35 8.56 11.26
N PRO A 130 -7.18 8.15 10.73
CA PRO A 130 -7.06 7.62 9.37
C PRO A 130 -7.77 6.27 9.21
N LEU A 131 -8.02 5.56 10.32
CA LEU A 131 -8.65 4.25 10.36
C LEU A 131 -9.77 4.22 11.39
N LYS A 132 -10.86 3.52 11.08
CA LYS A 132 -11.98 3.27 11.99
C LYS A 132 -12.25 1.77 12.07
N ARG A 133 -12.53 1.27 13.28
CA ARG A 133 -12.71 -0.17 13.53
C ARG A 133 -14.16 -0.67 13.57
N SER A 134 -15.12 0.16 13.99
CA SER A 134 -16.52 -0.30 14.21
C SER A 134 -17.17 -0.93 12.97
N ARG A 135 -16.80 -0.42 11.80
CA ARG A 135 -16.88 -1.06 10.48
C ARG A 135 -15.60 -0.60 9.82
N TRP A 136 -14.68 -1.53 9.52
CA TRP A 136 -13.37 -1.17 8.99
C TRP A 136 -13.52 -0.12 7.88
N ARG A 137 -13.00 1.08 8.15
CA ARG A 137 -13.05 2.22 7.25
C ARG A 137 -11.72 2.94 7.28
N HIS A 138 -11.39 3.59 6.19
CA HIS A 138 -10.18 4.38 6.06
C HIS A 138 -10.50 5.77 5.51
N ALA A 139 -9.70 6.76 5.87
CA ALA A 139 -9.81 8.10 5.32
C ALA A 139 -9.45 8.07 3.82
N ILE A 140 -10.37 8.57 2.99
CA ILE A 140 -10.21 8.69 1.52
C ILE A 140 -10.06 10.14 1.06
N GLN A 141 -10.42 11.09 1.93
CA GLN A 141 -10.30 12.52 1.69
C GLN A 141 -10.05 13.24 3.02
N CYS A 142 -9.29 14.32 3.00
CA CYS A 142 -9.08 15.23 4.11
C CYS A 142 -8.84 16.67 3.62
N GLU A 143 -8.81 17.62 4.55
CA GLU A 143 -8.25 18.95 4.29
C GLU A 143 -6.72 18.90 4.29
N SER A 144 -6.09 19.80 3.55
CA SER A 144 -4.64 19.96 3.50
C SER A 144 -4.26 21.43 3.28
N GLY A 145 -2.96 21.74 3.30
CA GLY A 145 -2.48 23.07 2.92
C GLY A 145 -2.69 23.42 1.45
N HIS A 146 -3.19 22.47 0.65
CA HIS A 146 -3.43 22.62 -0.79
C HIS A 146 -4.92 22.77 -1.16
N SER A 147 -5.83 22.14 -0.42
CA SER A 147 -7.27 22.09 -0.75
C SER A 147 -8.11 21.67 0.47
N TYR A 148 -9.36 22.11 0.53
CA TYR A 148 -10.38 21.60 1.47
C TYR A 148 -10.86 20.18 1.11
N GLU A 149 -10.73 19.81 -0.17
CA GLU A 149 -11.01 18.47 -0.66
C GLU A 149 -9.74 17.90 -1.27
N HIS A 150 -8.95 17.20 -0.46
CA HIS A 150 -7.68 16.61 -0.86
C HIS A 150 -7.74 15.10 -0.71
N ASP A 151 -7.28 14.37 -1.72
CA ASP A 151 -7.24 12.90 -1.67
C ASP A 151 -6.41 12.44 -0.47
N HIS A 152 -6.91 11.44 0.25
CA HIS A 152 -6.19 10.83 1.36
C HIS A 152 -5.91 9.36 1.07
N ARG A 153 -4.70 8.92 1.41
CA ARG A 153 -4.25 7.53 1.29
C ARG A 153 -3.79 7.02 2.63
N VAL A 154 -4.18 5.79 2.96
CA VAL A 154 -3.63 5.07 4.11
C VAL A 154 -2.64 4.04 3.60
N GLU A 155 -1.42 4.05 4.15
CA GLU A 155 -0.42 3.02 3.94
C GLU A 155 -0.20 2.26 5.25
N ILE A 156 -0.32 0.95 5.20
CA ILE A 156 -0.25 0.06 6.37
C ILE A 156 1.05 -0.74 6.27
N ALA A 157 2.00 -0.44 7.14
CA ALA A 157 3.22 -1.21 7.33
C ALA A 157 2.92 -2.38 8.26
N ILE A 158 2.87 -3.60 7.73
CA ILE A 158 2.71 -4.81 8.55
C ILE A 158 4.10 -5.30 8.95
N GLU A 159 4.45 -5.20 10.23
CA GLU A 159 5.65 -5.84 10.77
C GLU A 159 5.45 -7.35 10.77
N ALA A 160 6.28 -8.07 10.02
CA ALA A 160 6.08 -9.49 9.79
C ALA A 160 7.44 -10.21 9.77
N ASP A 161 7.60 -11.12 10.72
CA ASP A 161 8.70 -12.06 10.76
C ASP A 161 8.65 -13.05 9.57
N LYS A 162 9.54 -14.05 9.57
CA LYS A 162 9.52 -15.04 8.48
C LYS A 162 8.21 -15.84 8.43
N GLU A 163 7.68 -16.27 9.57
CA GLU A 163 6.47 -17.09 9.60
C GLU A 163 5.26 -16.31 9.05
N ASN A 164 5.09 -15.08 9.51
CA ASN A 164 4.00 -14.19 9.14
C ASN A 164 4.07 -13.82 7.65
N ARG A 165 5.27 -13.56 7.11
CA ARG A 165 5.47 -13.32 5.66
C ARG A 165 5.13 -14.54 4.81
N ASP A 166 5.52 -15.73 5.25
CA ASP A 166 5.22 -16.99 4.56
C ASP A 166 3.71 -17.29 4.62
N TRP A 167 3.06 -16.99 5.75
CA TRP A 167 1.62 -17.14 5.91
C TRP A 167 0.85 -16.19 5.00
N LEU A 168 1.20 -14.90 4.97
CA LEU A 168 0.60 -13.92 4.05
C LEU A 168 0.81 -14.33 2.60
N PHE A 169 2.02 -14.78 2.25
CA PHE A 169 2.30 -15.29 0.91
C PHE A 169 1.34 -16.43 0.53
N ARG A 170 1.02 -17.36 1.44
CA ARG A 170 0.12 -18.47 1.16
C ARG A 170 -1.35 -18.08 1.13
N ASN A 171 -1.79 -17.25 2.07
CA ASN A 171 -3.22 -16.99 2.32
C ASN A 171 -3.78 -15.78 1.58
N CYS A 172 -2.95 -14.85 1.13
CA CYS A 172 -3.42 -13.79 0.24
C CYS A 172 -3.92 -14.37 -1.10
N LYS A 173 -5.06 -13.85 -1.54
CA LYS A 173 -5.56 -14.00 -2.91
C LYS A 173 -4.64 -13.23 -3.85
N LEU A 174 -4.36 -13.81 -5.01
CA LEU A 174 -3.62 -13.13 -6.06
C LEU A 174 -4.60 -12.46 -7.02
N ILE A 175 -4.51 -11.14 -7.11
CA ILE A 175 -5.32 -10.33 -8.02
C ILE A 175 -4.42 -9.76 -9.11
N ALA A 176 -4.81 -9.97 -10.36
CA ALA A 176 -4.19 -9.31 -11.50
C ALA A 176 -4.78 -7.90 -11.62
N ASN A 177 -3.95 -6.89 -11.76
CA ASN A 177 -4.33 -5.49 -11.85
C ASN A 177 -4.06 -4.94 -13.24
N ASN A 178 -4.79 -3.88 -13.57
CA ASN A 178 -4.51 -3.03 -14.70
C ASN A 178 -3.27 -2.15 -14.43
N HIS A 179 -2.25 -2.28 -15.28
CA HIS A 179 -1.08 -1.41 -15.31
C HIS A 179 -0.81 -0.88 -16.73
N SER A 180 -1.81 -0.96 -17.61
CA SER A 180 -1.65 -0.66 -19.05
C SER A 180 -1.32 0.80 -19.34
N SER A 181 -1.63 1.70 -18.43
CA SER A 181 -1.34 3.13 -18.58
C SER A 181 0.05 3.52 -18.09
N ALA A 182 0.89 2.57 -17.63
CA ALA A 182 2.23 2.87 -17.13
C ALA A 182 3.02 3.78 -18.09
N ASN A 183 3.08 3.43 -19.37
CA ASN A 183 3.84 4.18 -20.37
C ASN A 183 3.08 5.35 -21.02
N THR A 184 2.11 5.95 -20.31
CA THR A 184 1.39 7.15 -20.80
C THR A 184 2.39 8.26 -21.14
N PRO A 185 2.40 8.76 -22.39
CA PRO A 185 3.38 9.74 -22.82
C PRO A 185 3.08 11.13 -22.23
N THR A 186 4.13 11.93 -22.02
CA THR A 186 3.98 13.37 -21.74
C THR A 186 4.43 14.22 -22.92
N HIS A 187 4.11 15.51 -22.90
CA HIS A 187 4.61 16.48 -23.88
C HIS A 187 6.12 16.80 -23.71
N SER A 188 6.78 16.29 -22.67
CA SER A 188 8.18 16.59 -22.37
C SER A 188 9.15 15.62 -23.03
N LYS A 189 10.02 16.13 -23.92
CA LYS A 189 11.13 15.35 -24.51
C LYS A 189 12.14 14.84 -23.47
N LYS A 190 12.26 15.51 -22.33
CA LYS A 190 13.17 15.10 -21.24
C LYS A 190 12.56 14.05 -20.30
N ARG A 191 11.24 13.88 -20.34
CA ARG A 191 10.48 12.98 -19.48
C ARG A 191 9.37 12.34 -20.31
N PRO A 192 9.70 11.30 -21.09
CA PRO A 192 8.75 10.77 -22.07
C PRO A 192 7.48 10.20 -21.43
N TYR A 193 7.51 9.82 -20.14
CA TYR A 193 6.40 9.16 -19.45
C TYR A 193 5.92 9.91 -18.21
N GLU A 194 4.63 9.80 -17.90
CA GLU A 194 4.02 10.41 -16.72
C GLU A 194 4.51 9.70 -15.44
N LYS A 195 5.09 10.47 -14.50
CA LYS A 195 5.85 9.90 -13.37
C LYS A 195 4.98 9.12 -12.40
N SER A 196 3.70 9.46 -12.29
CA SER A 196 2.77 8.86 -11.34
C SER A 196 2.18 7.53 -11.81
N TYR A 197 2.42 7.11 -13.06
CA TYR A 197 1.75 5.95 -13.65
C TYR A 197 2.51 4.64 -13.42
N CYS A 198 3.83 4.65 -13.23
CA CYS A 198 4.56 3.51 -12.67
C CYS A 198 5.60 3.99 -11.66
N HIS A 199 5.42 3.60 -10.41
CA HIS A 199 6.33 3.95 -9.32
C HIS A 199 7.74 3.36 -9.53
N ARG A 200 7.85 2.17 -10.14
CA ARG A 200 9.12 1.47 -10.30
C ARG A 200 9.98 1.99 -11.45
N HIS A 201 9.37 2.40 -12.56
CA HIS A 201 10.09 2.72 -13.79
C HIS A 201 9.92 4.19 -14.20
N ASN A 202 8.69 4.66 -14.43
CA ASN A 202 8.46 6.00 -14.97
C ASN A 202 8.85 7.11 -13.98
N PHE A 203 8.78 6.85 -12.67
CA PHE A 203 9.29 7.79 -11.66
C PHE A 203 10.76 8.19 -11.92
N PHE A 204 11.56 7.23 -12.40
CA PHE A 204 12.98 7.38 -12.74
C PHE A 204 13.20 7.75 -14.23
N GLY A 205 12.13 7.92 -15.00
CA GLY A 205 12.19 8.27 -16.43
C GLY A 205 12.33 7.07 -17.37
N ASP A 206 12.29 5.85 -16.85
CA ASP A 206 12.44 4.63 -17.63
C ASP A 206 11.11 4.12 -18.17
N HIS A 207 11.18 3.37 -19.26
CA HIS A 207 10.05 2.62 -19.81
C HIS A 207 9.69 1.44 -18.91
N CYS A 208 8.39 1.24 -18.64
CA CYS A 208 7.89 0.09 -17.90
C CYS A 208 7.77 -1.13 -18.83
N PRO A 209 8.49 -2.24 -18.57
CA PRO A 209 8.46 -3.43 -19.43
C PRO A 209 7.20 -4.30 -19.26
N SER A 210 6.30 -3.93 -18.34
CA SER A 210 5.07 -4.66 -18.07
C SER A 210 3.88 -3.72 -17.88
N ASP A 211 3.66 -2.83 -18.85
CA ASP A 211 2.45 -2.03 -19.02
C ASP A 211 1.26 -2.88 -19.49
N PHE A 212 0.91 -3.89 -18.71
CA PHE A 212 -0.07 -4.88 -19.05
C PHE A 212 -1.45 -4.54 -18.50
N SER A 213 -2.48 -4.79 -19.31
CA SER A 213 -3.86 -4.84 -18.84
C SER A 213 -4.09 -5.99 -17.85
N THR A 214 -5.18 -5.92 -17.09
CA THR A 214 -5.68 -6.98 -16.19
C THR A 214 -5.63 -8.36 -16.86
N LYS A 215 -6.13 -8.44 -18.10
CA LYS A 215 -6.22 -9.69 -18.89
C LYS A 215 -4.85 -10.26 -19.26
N GLN A 216 -3.93 -9.40 -19.72
CA GLN A 216 -2.57 -9.82 -20.07
C GLN A 216 -1.83 -10.32 -18.83
N THR A 217 -1.90 -9.57 -17.73
CA THR A 217 -1.33 -9.97 -16.45
C THR A 217 -1.89 -11.33 -16.04
N ARG A 218 -3.22 -11.51 -16.00
CA ARG A 218 -3.85 -12.78 -15.63
C ARG A 218 -3.35 -13.97 -16.45
N LYS A 219 -3.23 -13.80 -17.77
CA LYS A 219 -2.69 -14.85 -18.66
C LYS A 219 -1.24 -15.20 -18.32
N LEU A 220 -0.40 -14.20 -18.09
CA LEU A 220 0.99 -14.40 -17.67
C LEU A 220 1.07 -15.12 -16.33
N VAL A 221 0.32 -14.65 -15.32
CA VAL A 221 0.43 -15.24 -13.99
C VAL A 221 -0.10 -16.69 -14.00
N LEU A 222 -1.18 -17.00 -14.73
CA LEU A 222 -1.69 -18.37 -14.88
C LEU A 222 -0.75 -19.32 -15.62
N SER A 223 -0.07 -18.84 -16.67
CA SER A 223 0.83 -19.67 -17.47
C SER A 223 2.15 -20.00 -16.75
N GLN A 224 2.64 -19.08 -15.91
CA GLN A 224 3.97 -19.19 -15.32
C GLN A 224 3.96 -19.57 -13.83
N TYR A 225 2.86 -19.36 -13.10
CA TYR A 225 2.82 -19.48 -11.65
C TYR A 225 1.63 -20.35 -11.22
N LYS A 226 1.92 -21.58 -10.79
CA LYS A 226 0.94 -22.58 -10.33
C LYS A 226 0.47 -22.30 -8.89
N LYS A 227 -0.12 -21.14 -8.62
CA LYS A 227 -0.83 -20.89 -7.34
C LYS A 227 -2.33 -20.97 -7.57
N LYS A 228 -3.08 -21.55 -6.61
CA LYS A 228 -4.55 -21.61 -6.65
C LYS A 228 -5.11 -20.18 -6.67
N TYR A 229 -5.81 -19.80 -7.74
CA TYR A 229 -6.55 -18.55 -7.82
C TYR A 229 -7.95 -18.76 -7.25
N ILE A 230 -8.47 -17.75 -6.57
CA ILE A 230 -9.92 -17.57 -6.42
C ILE A 230 -10.21 -16.32 -7.24
N PHE A 231 -10.95 -16.52 -8.33
CA PHE A 231 -11.39 -15.45 -9.21
C PHE A 231 -12.72 -14.87 -8.74
#